data_AF-A0A9X6FHS0-F1
#
_entry.id   AF-A0A9X6FHS0-F1
#
_cell.length_a   1.000
_cell.length_b   1.000
_cell.length_c   1.000
_cell.angle_alpha   90.00
_cell.angle_beta   90.00
_cell.angle_gamma   90.00
#
_symmetry.space_group_name_H-M   'P 1'
#
loop_
_entity.id
_entity.type
_entity.pdbx_description
1 polymer ?
#
loop_
_entity_poly.entity_id
_entity_poly.type
_entity_poly.pdbx_seq_one_letter_code
_entity_poly.pdbx_strand_id
1 'polypeptide(L)' 'MLNTQRIKSLRQKNGYSLEYVSKALGLKFKRSYHNVEKGESGLSVEKLKKLSELYGVSISDLIK' A
#
# COMPACT_ATOMS: atom_id res chain seq x y z
N MET A 1 -6.51 2.94 -11.76
CA MET A 1 -5.75 1.68 -11.48
C MET A 1 -4.73 1.98 -10.36
N LEU A 2 -4.13 1.00 -9.66
CA LEU A 2 -3.13 1.33 -8.61
C LEU A 2 -1.76 1.72 -9.20
N ASN A 3 -1.12 2.71 -8.60
CA ASN A 3 0.27 3.07 -8.87
C ASN A 3 1.23 2.21 -8.03
N THR A 4 1.35 0.93 -8.38
CA THR A 4 2.08 -0.09 -7.60
C THR A 4 3.57 0.23 -7.44
N GLN A 5 4.20 0.82 -8.44
CA GLN A 5 5.60 1.28 -8.37
C GLN A 5 5.77 2.37 -7.32
N ARG A 6 4.84 3.34 -7.26
CA ARG A 6 4.86 4.42 -6.28
C ARG A 6 4.64 3.90 -4.86
N ILE A 7 3.65 3.02 -4.69
CA ILE A 7 3.35 2.36 -3.39
C ILE A 7 4.59 1.63 -2.87
N LYS A 8 5.23 0.80 -3.71
CA LYS A 8 6.44 0.06 -3.34
C LYS A 8 7.60 0.99 -2.99
N SER A 9 7.80 2.06 -3.76
CA SER A 9 8.86 3.04 -3.49
C SER A 9 8.64 3.75 -2.15
N LEU A 10 7.41 4.18 -1.85
CA LEU A 10 7.08 4.81 -0.57
C LEU A 10 7.35 3.87 0.61
N ARG A 11 6.95 2.60 0.49
CA ARG A 11 7.27 1.60 1.51
C ARG A 11 8.77 1.50 1.77
N GLN A 12 9.56 1.36 0.71
CA GLN A 12 11.02 1.20 0.82
C GLN A 12 11.70 2.45 1.37
N LYS A 13 11.30 3.66 0.94
CA LYS A 13 11.82 4.93 1.45
C LYS A 13 11.59 5.11 2.95
N ASN A 14 10.46 4.63 3.44
CA ASN A 14 10.14 4.66 4.88
C ASN A 14 10.76 3.47 5.65
N GLY A 15 11.48 2.55 5.00
CA GLY A 15 12.05 1.37 5.65
C GLY A 15 11.02 0.34 6.12
N TYR A 16 9.78 0.41 5.63
CA TYR A 16 8.70 -0.44 6.11
C TYR A 16 8.76 -1.85 5.49
N SER A 17 8.55 -2.86 6.33
CA SER A 17 8.39 -4.23 5.87
C SER A 17 6.99 -4.46 5.28
N LEU A 18 6.84 -5.48 4.43
CA LEU A 18 5.52 -5.88 3.93
C LEU A 18 4.57 -6.29 5.07
N GLU A 19 5.12 -6.89 6.14
CA GLU A 19 4.37 -7.29 7.33
C GLU A 19 3.80 -6.08 8.06
N TYR A 20 4.63 -5.05 8.26
CA TYR A 20 4.23 -3.82 8.92
C TYR A 20 3.09 -3.12 8.18
N VAL A 21 3.22 -2.93 6.86
CA VAL A 21 2.17 -2.28 6.07
C VAL A 21 0.91 -3.13 6.01
N SER A 22 1.03 -4.45 5.87
CA SER A 22 -0.11 -5.37 5.94
C SER A 22 -0.91 -5.17 7.23
N LYS A 23 -0.22 -5.14 8.38
CA LYS A 23 -0.86 -4.92 9.69
C LYS A 23 -1.49 -3.53 9.80
N ALA A 24 -0.81 -2.48 9.36
CA ALA A 24 -1.34 -1.12 9.34
C ALA A 24 -2.63 -0.98 8.52
N LEU A 25 -2.76 -1.76 7.44
CA LEU A 25 -3.96 -1.80 6.60
C LEU A 25 -5.05 -2.76 7.09
N GLY A 26 -4.82 -3.46 8.21
CA GLY A 26 -5.73 -4.48 8.73
C GLY A 26 -5.84 -5.72 7.85
N LEU A 27 -4.80 -6.02 7.06
CA LEU A 27 -4.74 -7.21 6.23
C LEU A 27 -4.24 -8.41 7.05
N LYS A 28 -4.95 -9.53 6.92
CA LYS A 28 -4.66 -10.77 7.67
C LYS A 28 -3.29 -11.38 7.35
N PHE A 29 -2.80 -11.20 6.12
CA PHE A 29 -1.57 -11.85 5.66
C PHE A 29 -0.66 -10.87 4.90
N LYS A 30 0.65 -10.93 5.19
CA LYS A 30 1.71 -10.24 4.40
C LYS A 30 1.57 -10.41 2.90
N ARG A 31 1.22 -11.63 2.46
CA ARG A 31 1.07 -11.95 1.03
C ARG A 31 -0.03 -11.09 0.37
N SER A 32 -1.08 -10.71 1.10
CA SER A 32 -2.12 -9.84 0.58
C SER A 32 -1.56 -8.49 0.16
N TYR A 33 -0.72 -7.88 0.98
CA TYR A 33 -0.07 -6.61 0.62
C TYR A 33 1.02 -6.77 -0.45
N HIS A 34 1.76 -7.89 -0.44
CA HIS A 34 2.72 -8.19 -1.51
C HIS A 34 2.05 -8.27 -2.89
N ASN A 35 0.87 -8.90 -2.98
CA ASN A 35 0.10 -8.99 -4.23
C ASN A 35 -0.38 -7.61 -4.71
N VAL A 36 -0.69 -6.69 -3.77
CA VAL A 36 -0.98 -5.29 -4.11
C VAL A 36 0.22 -4.61 -4.77
N GLU A 37 1.43 -4.75 -4.21
CA GLU A 37 2.65 -4.19 -4.83
C GLU A 37 3.00 -4.82 -6.18
N LYS A 38 2.56 -6.06 -6.43
CA LYS A 38 2.69 -6.73 -7.73
C LYS A 38 1.59 -6.36 -8.73
N GLY A 39 0.53 -5.67 -8.30
CA GLY A 39 -0.64 -5.38 -9.13
C GLY A 39 -1.59 -6.56 -9.34
N GLU A 40 -1.41 -7.63 -8.58
CA GLU A 40 -2.25 -8.84 -8.61
C GLU A 40 -3.50 -8.68 -7.75
N SER A 41 -3.58 -7.62 -6.94
CA SER A 41 -4.72 -7.33 -6.07
C SER A 41 -4.92 -5.83 -5.91
N GLY A 42 -6.18 -5.41 -5.84
CA GLY A 42 -6.54 -4.03 -5.51
C GLY A 42 -6.59 -3.76 -4.01
N LEU A 43 -6.86 -2.51 -3.66
CA LEU A 43 -7.21 -2.08 -2.31
C LEU A 43 -8.59 -1.41 -2.34
N SER A 44 -9.37 -1.59 -1.28
CA SER A 44 -10.58 -0.80 -1.08
C SER A 44 -10.23 0.67 -0.82
N VAL A 45 -11.17 1.58 -1.08
CA VAL A 45 -10.99 3.03 -0.85
C VAL A 45 -10.57 3.32 0.59
N GLU A 46 -11.17 2.64 1.57
CA GLU A 46 -10.80 2.77 2.98
C GLU A 46 -9.33 2.40 3.25
N LYS A 47 -8.83 1.32 2.63
CA LYS A 47 -7.42 0.91 2.79
C LYS A 47 -6.47 1.84 2.03
N LEU A 48 -6.89 2.37 0.88
CA LEU A 48 -6.14 3.40 0.17
C LEU A 48 -5.99 4.67 1.01
N LYS A 49 -7.06 5.09 1.70
CA LYS A 49 -7.01 6.20 2.64
C LYS A 49 -5.99 5.94 3.76
N LYS A 50 -6.08 4.79 4.44
CA LYS A 50 -5.11 4.38 5.47
C LYS A 50 -3.67 4.35 4.94
N LEU A 51 -3.46 3.87 3.72
CA LEU A 51 -2.15 3.81 3.09
C LEU A 51 -1.62 5.20 2.76
N SER A 52 -2.48 6.11 2.29
CA SER A 52 -2.12 7.50 1.99
C SER A 52 -1.75 8.26 3.26
N GLU A 53 -2.48 8.04 4.35
CA GLU A 53 -2.17 8.58 5.69
C GLU A 53 -0.85 8.02 6.22
N LEU A 54 -0.63 6.71 6.09
CA LEU A 54 0.62 6.06 6.51
C LEU A 54 1.86 6.63 5.81
N TYR A 55 1.73 7.04 4.55
CA TYR A 55 2.83 7.60 3.77
C TYR A 55 2.86 9.13 3.72
N GLY A 56 1.87 9.81 4.30
CA GLY A 56 1.76 11.28 4.23
C GLY A 56 1.60 11.82 2.81
N VAL A 57 0.88 11.09 1.95
CA VAL A 57 0.62 11.48 0.55
C VAL A 57 -0.87 11.53 0.27
N SER A 58 -1.28 12.05 -0.89
CA SER A 58 -2.68 12.01 -1.29
C SER A 58 -3.06 10.62 -1.83
N ILE A 59 -4.35 10.27 -1.82
CA ILE A 59 -4.83 9.05 -2.49
C ILE A 59 -4.51 9.11 -3.99
N SER A 60 -4.55 10.30 -4.60
CA SER A 60 -4.22 10.54 -6.01
C SER A 60 -2.79 10.10 -6.36
N ASP A 61 -1.83 10.23 -5.44
CA ASP A 61 -0.45 9.75 -5.63
C ASP A 61 -0.35 8.22 -5.74
N LEU A 62 -1.33 7.49 -5.18
CA LEU A 62 -1.36 6.03 -5.11
C LEU A 62 -2.11 5.40 -6.29
N ILE A 63 -2.73 6.22 -7.14
CA ILE A 63 -3.51 5.78 -8.29
C ILE A 63 -2.92 6.32 -9.61
N LYS A 64 -3.25 5.64 -10.70
CA LYS A 64 -3.03 6.06 -12.08
C LYS A 64 -4.38 6.22 -12.77
#